data_AF-A0A3N5LXI1-F1
#
_entry.id   AF-A0A3N5LXI1-F1
#
_cell.length_a   1.000
_cell.length_b   1.000
_cell.length_c   1.000
_cell.angle_alpha   90.00
_cell.angle_beta   90.00
_cell.angle_gamma   90.00
#
_symmetry.space_group_name_H-M   'P 1'
#
loop_
_entity.id
_entity.type
_entity.pdbx_description
1 polymer ?
#
loop_
_entity_poly.entity_id
_entity_poly.type
_entity_poly.pdbx_seq_one_letter_code
_entity_poly.pdbx_strand_id
1 'polypeptide(L)'
;STDAPYRETSVQMERHARNGILAVEMQAAALFAFAAARQVRCGVVAHVTNGVDHSSADQFDKGTHQLGFEILKAMSRAGRRCLQDR
;
A
#
# COMPACT_ATOMS: atom_id res chain seq x y z
N SER A 1 1.88 1.48 -8.59
CA SER A 1 1.66 2.91 -8.37
C SER A 1 1.05 3.51 -9.62
N THR A 2 0.02 4.33 -9.48
CA THR A 2 -0.70 5.01 -10.58
C THR A 2 -0.72 6.52 -10.33
N ASP A 3 -0.80 7.32 -11.38
CA ASP A 3 -0.88 8.79 -11.33
C ASP A 3 -2.34 9.30 -11.31
N ALA A 4 -3.28 8.47 -11.76
CA ALA A 4 -4.71 8.79 -11.77
C ALA A 4 -5.54 7.56 -11.36
N PRO A 5 -6.23 7.58 -10.21
CA PRO A 5 -7.07 6.46 -9.79
C PRO A 5 -8.25 6.28 -10.75
N TYR A 6 -8.68 5.03 -10.94
CA TYR A 6 -9.82 4.65 -11.79
C TYR A 6 -9.64 4.99 -13.28
N ARG A 7 -8.39 5.16 -13.72
CA ARG A 7 -8.06 5.29 -15.15
C ARG A 7 -7.49 4.02 -15.76
N GLU A 8 -7.24 3.02 -14.92
CA GLU A 8 -6.88 1.68 -15.35
C GLU A 8 -8.07 1.03 -16.08
N THR A 9 -7.83 0.57 -17.30
CA THR A 9 -8.79 -0.30 -17.99
C THR A 9 -8.82 -1.68 -17.32
N SER A 10 -9.95 -2.39 -17.44
CA SER A 10 -10.07 -3.78 -16.98
C SER A 10 -8.95 -4.68 -17.52
N VAL A 11 -8.58 -4.50 -18.79
CA VAL A 11 -7.47 -5.20 -19.45
C VAL A 11 -6.13 -4.94 -18.76
N GLN A 12 -5.86 -3.69 -18.37
CA GLN A 12 -4.66 -3.35 -17.61
C GLN A 12 -4.69 -4.00 -16.22
N MET A 13 -5.82 -3.94 -15.53
CA MET A 13 -5.98 -4.56 -14.20
C MET A 13 -5.74 -6.07 -14.25
N GLU A 14 -6.34 -6.79 -15.20
CA GLU A 14 -6.13 -8.24 -15.39
C GLU A 14 -4.68 -8.58 -15.73
N ARG A 15 -4.02 -7.76 -16.55
CA ARG A 15 -2.61 -7.95 -16.88
C ARG A 15 -1.74 -7.79 -15.64
N HIS A 16 -2.00 -6.77 -14.83
CA HIS A 16 -1.25 -6.51 -13.60
C HIS A 16 -1.50 -7.57 -12.54
N ALA A 17 -2.75 -8.04 -12.39
CA ALA A 17 -3.10 -9.15 -11.51
C ALA A 17 -2.38 -10.45 -11.90
N ARG A 18 -2.33 -10.79 -13.20
CA ARG A 18 -1.55 -11.94 -13.71
C ARG A 18 -0.05 -11.85 -13.43
N ASN A 19 0.47 -10.64 -13.30
CA ASN A 19 1.88 -10.40 -12.94
C ASN A 19 2.11 -10.38 -11.41
N GLY A 20 1.10 -10.74 -10.61
CA GLY A 20 1.20 -10.79 -9.15
C GLY A 20 1.11 -9.43 -8.44
N ILE A 21 0.65 -8.38 -9.12
CA ILE A 21 0.39 -7.09 -8.46
C ILE A 21 -0.84 -7.22 -7.57
N LEU A 22 -0.67 -6.89 -6.28
CA LEU A 22 -1.69 -7.09 -5.26
C LEU A 22 -2.67 -5.92 -5.12
N ALA A 23 -2.22 -4.70 -5.40
CA ALA A 23 -3.01 -3.49 -5.19
C ALA A 23 -2.54 -2.34 -6.07
N VAL A 24 -3.44 -1.39 -6.29
CA VAL A 24 -3.14 -0.09 -6.90
C VAL A 24 -3.15 0.97 -5.79
N GLU A 25 -2.14 1.84 -5.83
CA GLU A 25 -1.92 2.95 -4.91
C GLU A 25 -1.15 4.06 -5.65
N MET A 26 -0.88 5.21 -5.05
CA MET A 26 -0.33 6.38 -5.77
C MET A 26 1.02 6.91 -5.22
N GLN A 27 1.54 6.36 -4.12
CA GLN A 27 2.62 6.98 -3.35
C GLN A 27 3.91 6.15 -3.30
N ALA A 28 3.84 4.82 -3.39
CA ALA A 28 4.96 3.92 -3.13
C ALA A 28 6.11 4.10 -4.13
N ALA A 29 5.81 4.30 -5.41
CA ALA A 29 6.85 4.53 -6.42
C ALA A 29 7.64 5.82 -6.14
N ALA A 30 6.94 6.92 -5.85
CA ALA A 30 7.57 8.19 -5.52
C ALA A 30 8.38 8.10 -4.21
N LEU A 31 7.83 7.43 -3.19
CA LEU A 31 8.49 7.26 -1.90
C LEU A 31 9.78 6.41 -2.02
N PHE A 32 9.76 5.32 -2.78
CA PHE A 32 10.94 4.50 -3.02
C PHE A 32 11.98 5.21 -3.89
N ALA A 33 11.57 5.99 -4.89
CA ALA A 33 12.49 6.82 -5.67
C ALA A 33 13.18 7.87 -4.77
N PHE A 34 12.42 8.53 -3.88
CA PHE A 34 12.99 9.45 -2.89
C PHE A 34 13.95 8.74 -1.93
N ALA A 35 13.58 7.56 -1.42
CA ALA A 35 14.41 6.79 -0.50
C ALA A 35 15.74 6.37 -1.15
N ALA A 36 15.69 5.94 -2.42
CA ALA A 36 16.87 5.62 -3.21
C ALA A 36 17.74 6.87 -3.41
N ALA A 37 17.16 8.02 -3.78
CA ALA A 37 17.92 9.28 -3.94
C ALA A 37 18.57 9.76 -2.63
N ARG A 38 17.92 9.51 -1.49
CA ARG A 38 18.41 9.87 -0.15
C ARG A 38 19.27 8.80 0.52
N GLN A 39 19.41 7.62 -0.08
CA GLN A 39 20.11 6.47 0.49
C GLN A 39 19.57 6.10 1.89
N VAL A 40 18.24 6.13 2.06
CA VAL A 40 17.56 5.77 3.31
C VAL A 40 16.72 4.52 3.12
N ARG A 41 16.59 3.72 4.17
CA ARG A 41 15.68 2.55 4.18
C ARG A 41 14.24 3.05 4.17
N CYS A 42 13.40 2.44 3.33
CA CYS A 42 11.98 2.76 3.23
C CYS A 42 11.17 1.47 3.08
N GLY A 43 10.01 1.42 3.74
CA GLY A 43 9.02 0.36 3.59
C GLY A 43 7.62 0.97 3.59
N VAL A 44 6.69 0.33 2.89
CA VAL A 44 5.29 0.75 2.79
C VAL A 44 4.41 -0.38 3.30
N VAL A 45 3.44 -0.01 4.14
CA VAL A 45 2.32 -0.87 4.53
C VAL A 45 1.06 -0.24 3.97
N ALA A 46 0.34 -0.99 3.13
CA ALA A 46 -0.91 -0.54 2.52
C ALA A 46 -2.07 -1.34 3.10
N HIS A 47 -3.07 -0.65 3.65
CA HIS A 47 -4.36 -1.23 3.99
C HIS A 47 -5.31 -0.99 2.82
N VAL A 48 -5.69 -2.07 2.13
CA VAL A 48 -6.56 -2.00 0.95
C VAL A 48 -8.01 -1.90 1.42
N THR A 49 -8.66 -0.78 1.16
CA THR A 49 -10.03 -0.50 1.61
C THR A 49 -11.02 -0.43 0.45
N ASN A 50 -10.58 -0.66 -0.79
CA ASN A 50 -11.42 -0.65 -1.96
C ASN A 50 -10.99 -1.76 -2.92
N GLY A 51 -11.95 -2.39 -3.58
CA GLY A 51 -11.72 -3.45 -4.54
C GLY A 51 -12.94 -3.66 -5.43
N VAL A 52 -12.71 -4.22 -6.62
CA VAL A 52 -13.77 -4.44 -7.64
C VAL A 52 -14.87 -5.38 -7.14
N ASP A 53 -14.53 -6.28 -6.23
CA ASP A 53 -15.45 -7.28 -5.65
C ASP A 53 -16.09 -6.84 -4.32
N HIS A 54 -15.82 -5.62 -3.84
CA HIS A 54 -16.41 -5.10 -2.60
C HIS A 54 -17.83 -4.59 -2.83
N SER A 55 -18.72 -4.88 -1.88
CA SER A 55 -20.06 -4.27 -1.87
C SER A 55 -19.93 -2.74 -1.78
N SER A 56 -20.87 -1.99 -2.36
CA SER A 56 -20.84 -0.52 -2.33
C SER A 56 -20.85 0.06 -0.90
N ALA A 57 -21.32 -0.71 0.09
CA ALA A 57 -21.33 -0.32 1.49
C ALA A 57 -19.95 -0.49 2.16
N ASP A 58 -19.12 -1.41 1.67
CA ASP A 58 -17.79 -1.72 2.24
C ASP A 58 -16.65 -0.95 1.55
N GLN A 59 -16.95 -0.24 0.46
CA GLN A 59 -15.95 0.56 -0.24
C GLN A 59 -15.48 1.72 0.65
N PHE A 60 -14.17 1.83 0.78
CA PHE A 60 -13.47 2.82 1.60
C PHE A 60 -13.69 2.69 3.10
N ASP A 61 -14.27 1.58 3.58
CA ASP A 61 -14.23 1.30 5.02
C ASP A 61 -12.78 1.04 5.46
N LYS A 62 -12.31 1.86 6.41
CA LYS A 62 -10.95 1.78 6.95
C LYS A 62 -10.89 0.88 8.19
N GLY A 63 -12.02 0.31 8.59
CA GLY A 63 -12.18 -0.43 9.83
C GLY A 63 -12.10 0.50 11.05
N THR A 64 -11.93 -0.12 12.21
CA THR A 64 -11.96 0.60 13.50
C THR A 64 -10.68 1.37 13.78
N HIS A 65 -10.75 2.36 14.66
CA HIS A 65 -9.56 3.04 15.20
C HIS A 65 -8.58 2.05 15.86
N GLN A 66 -9.09 1.00 16.50
CA GLN A 66 -8.26 -0.03 17.09
C GLN A 66 -7.42 -0.76 16.03
N LEU A 67 -8.02 -1.12 14.89
CA LEU A 67 -7.29 -1.74 13.78
C LEU A 67 -6.16 -0.82 13.28
N GLY A 68 -6.46 0.46 13.07
CA GLY A 68 -5.44 1.44 12.69
C GLY A 68 -4.30 1.54 13.70
N PHE A 69 -4.62 1.49 15.01
CA PHE A 69 -3.62 1.49 16.08
C PHE A 69 -2.77 0.21 16.08
N GLU A 70 -3.36 -0.96 15.82
CA GLU A 70 -2.60 -2.22 15.70
C GLU A 70 -1.64 -2.20 14.51
N ILE A 71 -2.08 -1.69 13.35
CA ILE A 71 -1.23 -1.53 12.17
C ILE A 71 -0.04 -0.62 12.49
N LEU A 72 -0.28 0.53 13.14
CA LEU A 72 0.79 1.45 13.54
C LEU A 72 1.78 0.80 14.52
N LYS A 73 1.29 0.04 15.50
CA LYS A 73 2.15 -0.71 16.42
C LYS A 73 3.00 -1.75 15.68
N ALA A 74 2.43 -2.47 14.72
CA ALA A 74 3.16 -3.43 13.90
C ALA A 74 4.25 -2.74 13.06
N MET A 75 3.94 -1.63 12.42
CA MET A 75 4.90 -0.81 11.67
C MET A 75 6.03 -0.30 12.58
N SER A 76 5.70 0.17 13.78
CA SER A 76 6.69 0.65 14.75
C SER A 76 7.65 -0.46 15.19
N ARG A 77 7.13 -1.67 15.44
CA ARG A 77 7.94 -2.85 15.78
C ARG A 77 8.85 -3.25 14.62
N ALA A 78 8.32 -3.32 13.40
CA ALA A 78 9.10 -3.63 12.21
C ALA A 78 10.21 -2.59 11.98
N GLY A 79 9.88 -1.30 12.07
CA GLY A 79 10.85 -0.21 11.94
C GLY A 79 11.99 -0.29 12.96
N ARG A 80 11.68 -0.58 14.25
CA ARG A 80 12.71 -0.79 15.27
C ARG A 80 13.63 -1.95 14.94
N ARG A 81 13.08 -3.10 14.51
CA ARG A 81 13.90 -4.26 14.11
C ARG A 81 14.82 -3.92 12.93
N CYS A 82 14.31 -3.25 11.90
CA CYS A 82 15.14 -2.80 10.77
C CYS A 82 16.25 -1.82 11.15
N LEU A 83 16.11 -1.07 12.26
CA LEU A 83 17.15 -0.18 12.77
C LEU A 83 18.18 -0.91 13.65
N GLN A 84 17.80 -2.05 14.24
CA GLN A 84 18.64 -2.88 15.11
C GLN A 84 19.47 -3.90 14.34
N ASP A 85 18.97 -4.39 13.20
CA ASP A 85 19.66 -5.36 12.32
C ASP A 85 20.80 -4.70 11.49
N ARG A 86 21.63 -3.86 12.12
CA ARG A 86 22.81 -3.23 11.49
C ARG A 86 23.98 -4.18 11.38
#